data_AF-H2Y0L0-F1
#
_entry.id   AF-H2Y0L0-F1
#
_cell.length_a   1.000
_cell.length_b   1.000
_cell.length_c   1.000
_cell.angle_alpha   90.00
_cell.angle_beta   90.00
_cell.angle_gamma   90.00
#
_symmetry.space_group_name_H-M   'P 1'
#
loop_
_entity.id
_entity.type
_entity.pdbx_description
1 polymer ?
#
loop_
_entity_poly.entity_id
_entity_poly.type
_entity_poly.pdbx_seq_one_letter_code
_entity_poly.pdbx_strand_id
1 'polypeptide(L)'
;MKAIVKTWRNRLPMTSDDLSHWSDIFTWRHHHYQAIVQAYDTASASQQDPNSTHAMLGVHASASAIIHYGKVARKHGQINSALDSLSRIHSIPSVPIVDCFQKIRQQVKCYLQMAAVMGKNECMQGLEVIESTNLKYFTHEMTAEFYALKGMFLAQIGKSDEANKAFSAAVQMHDVLVKAWALWGDYLESVFLKQNGSPPSSVEQAGVSAITCYLHACRHQNEHKSRKYLAKVIWLLSYDDEQCTLADAVDKYSVGVPSIQWLAWVPQILTCLVCGHGAKILNLLSHFIPRLQGCILKLYTSL
;
A
#
# COMPACT_ATOMS: atom_id res chain seq x y z
N MET A 1 26.74 8.99 20.12
CA MET A 1 25.28 9.29 20.07
C MET A 1 24.57 8.79 18.81
N LYS A 2 24.99 9.15 17.58
CA LYS A 2 24.34 8.70 16.31
C LYS A 2 24.12 7.18 16.23
N ALA A 3 25.12 6.39 16.59
CA ALA A 3 25.04 4.92 16.59
C ALA A 3 23.99 4.37 17.60
N ILE A 4 23.87 5.00 18.77
CA ILE A 4 22.91 4.61 19.81
C ILE A 4 21.48 4.90 19.34
N VAL A 5 21.22 6.10 18.82
CA VAL A 5 19.91 6.48 18.27
C VAL A 5 19.53 5.56 17.10
N LYS A 6 20.47 5.24 16.21
CA LYS A 6 20.26 4.28 15.11
C LYS A 6 19.92 2.87 15.65
N THR A 7 20.60 2.43 16.71
CA THR A 7 20.35 1.13 17.34
C THR A 7 18.96 1.08 17.97
N TRP A 8 18.55 2.11 18.71
CA TRP A 8 17.21 2.21 19.29
C TRP A 8 16.12 2.24 18.22
N ARG A 9 16.36 2.96 17.11
CA ARG A 9 15.43 2.98 15.97
C ARG A 9 15.25 1.60 15.33
N ASN A 10 16.32 0.79 15.30
CA ASN A 10 16.29 -0.53 14.68
C ASN A 10 15.81 -1.65 15.64
N ARG A 11 15.88 -1.42 16.96
CA ARG A 11 15.40 -2.36 17.99
C ARG A 11 14.06 -1.89 18.54
N LEU A 12 12.99 -2.16 17.81
CA LEU A 12 11.62 -1.90 18.25
C LEU A 12 10.99 -3.19 18.78
N PRO A 13 10.05 -3.11 19.74
CA PRO A 13 9.23 -4.25 20.12
C PRO A 13 8.48 -4.83 18.92
N MET A 14 7.96 -6.04 19.06
CA MET A 14 7.12 -6.64 18.03
C MET A 14 5.75 -5.97 18.03
N THR A 15 5.11 -5.91 16.85
CA THR A 15 3.77 -5.28 16.76
C THR A 15 2.66 -6.08 17.42
N SER A 16 2.96 -7.28 17.93
CA SER A 16 2.08 -8.13 18.72
C SER A 16 2.23 -7.89 20.23
N ASP A 17 3.29 -7.23 20.68
CA ASP A 17 3.55 -6.99 22.09
C ASP A 17 2.50 -6.03 22.68
N ASP A 18 2.27 -6.13 23.98
CA ASP A 18 1.24 -5.34 24.66
C ASP A 18 1.46 -3.82 24.50
N LEU A 19 0.35 -3.09 24.39
CA LEU A 19 0.39 -1.64 24.21
C LEU A 19 1.03 -0.92 25.41
N SER A 20 0.93 -1.49 26.62
CA SER A 20 1.61 -1.00 27.82
C SER A 20 3.13 -1.04 27.64
N HIS A 21 3.67 -2.16 27.17
CA HIS A 21 5.11 -2.30 26.88
C HIS A 21 5.58 -1.29 25.83
N TRP A 22 4.78 -1.08 24.78
CA TRP A 22 5.04 -0.05 23.78
C TRP A 22 5.02 1.37 24.37
N SER A 23 4.06 1.65 25.25
CA SER A 23 3.92 2.95 25.93
C SER A 23 5.12 3.26 26.82
N ASP A 24 5.60 2.27 27.58
CA ASP A 24 6.77 2.44 28.46
C ASP A 24 8.03 2.75 27.64
N ILE A 25 8.30 1.95 26.61
CA ILE A 25 9.46 2.16 25.72
C ILE A 25 9.36 3.50 25.01
N PHE A 26 8.16 3.87 24.53
CA PHE A 26 7.93 5.14 23.89
C PHE A 26 8.21 6.31 24.84
N THR A 27 7.67 6.27 26.06
CA THR A 27 7.82 7.33 27.08
C THR A 27 9.27 7.52 27.46
N TRP A 28 9.99 6.42 27.73
CA TRP A 28 11.42 6.45 28.00
C TRP A 28 12.22 7.05 26.84
N ARG A 29 11.95 6.64 25.60
CA ARG A 29 12.64 7.18 24.42
C ARG A 29 12.34 8.65 24.22
N HIS A 30 11.11 9.08 24.46
CA HIS A 30 10.72 10.47 24.35
C HIS A 30 11.51 11.35 25.32
N HIS A 31 11.61 10.98 26.60
CA HIS A 31 12.43 11.70 27.58
C HIS A 31 13.91 11.78 27.16
N HIS A 32 14.48 10.67 26.67
CA HIS A 32 15.86 10.67 26.20
C HIS A 32 16.06 11.58 24.98
N TYR A 33 15.14 11.57 24.00
CA TYR A 33 15.25 12.44 22.83
C TYR A 33 15.07 13.91 23.19
N GLN A 34 14.17 14.25 24.12
CA GLN A 34 14.04 15.60 24.64
C GLN A 34 15.32 16.08 25.32
N ALA A 35 15.93 15.26 26.18
CA ALA A 35 17.19 15.58 26.83
C ALA A 35 18.33 15.80 25.81
N ILE A 36 18.37 14.99 24.75
CA ILE A 36 19.34 15.17 23.65
C ILE A 36 19.13 16.51 22.95
N VAL A 37 17.88 16.85 22.60
CA VAL A 37 17.55 18.13 21.93
C VAL A 37 17.94 19.32 22.81
N GLN A 38 17.56 19.32 24.09
CA GLN A 38 17.90 20.38 25.04
C GLN A 38 19.42 20.56 25.22
N ALA A 39 20.18 19.46 25.26
CA ALA A 39 21.63 19.51 25.37
C ALA A 39 22.30 20.14 24.14
N TYR A 40 21.80 19.84 22.94
CA TYR A 40 22.31 20.45 21.71
C TYR A 40 21.88 21.90 21.53
N ASP A 41 20.65 22.27 21.93
CA ASP A 41 20.20 23.66 21.92
C ASP A 41 21.07 24.52 22.85
N THR A 42 21.39 24.02 24.05
CA THR A 42 22.29 24.69 25.00
C THR A 42 23.73 24.81 24.45
N ALA A 43 24.23 23.77 23.78
CA ALA A 43 25.58 23.76 23.19
C ALA A 43 25.70 24.65 21.94
N SER A 44 24.63 24.79 21.15
CA SER A 44 24.61 25.65 19.96
C SER A 44 24.55 27.14 20.28
N ALA A 45 24.04 27.53 21.45
CA ALA A 45 24.09 28.91 21.93
C ALA A 45 25.52 29.39 22.30
N SER A 46 26.47 28.46 22.47
CA SER A 46 27.83 28.78 22.93
C SER A 46 28.92 28.69 21.84
N GLN A 47 28.69 28.01 20.71
CA GLN A 47 29.64 27.92 19.59
C GLN A 47 28.93 27.79 18.22
N GLN A 48 29.23 28.71 17.29
CA GLN A 48 28.84 28.61 15.87
C GLN A 48 29.71 27.56 15.17
N ASP A 49 29.28 26.30 15.14
CA ASP A 49 29.97 25.23 14.38
C ASP A 49 29.04 24.00 14.11
N PRO A 50 29.43 22.99 13.27
CA PRO A 50 28.56 22.08 12.49
C PRO A 50 27.73 21.02 13.26
N ASN A 51 27.25 21.33 14.46
CA ASN A 51 26.42 20.48 15.31
C ASN A 51 24.92 20.46 14.93
N SER A 52 24.47 21.25 13.95
CA SER A 52 23.04 21.31 13.54
C SER A 52 22.50 19.96 13.05
N THR A 53 23.35 19.14 12.42
CA THR A 53 22.97 17.81 11.92
C THR A 53 22.66 16.82 13.05
N HIS A 54 23.24 17.01 14.23
CA HIS A 54 23.02 16.13 15.39
C HIS A 54 21.71 16.46 16.12
N ALA A 55 21.39 17.75 16.25
CA ALA A 55 20.09 18.20 16.75
C ALA A 55 18.95 17.72 15.83
N MET A 56 19.13 17.82 14.51
CA MET A 56 18.19 17.31 13.52
C MET A 56 17.96 15.78 13.62
N LEU A 57 18.98 15.01 14.00
CA LEU A 57 18.83 13.56 14.22
C LEU A 57 17.96 13.25 15.45
N GLY A 58 18.12 14.00 16.54
CA GLY A 58 17.28 13.86 17.74
C GLY A 58 15.82 14.21 17.46
N VAL A 59 15.61 15.27 16.68
CA VAL A 59 14.29 15.69 16.20
C VAL A 59 13.63 14.62 15.33
N HIS A 60 14.34 14.11 14.32
CA HIS A 60 13.85 13.02 13.46
C HIS A 60 13.55 11.75 14.27
N ALA A 61 14.41 11.40 15.23
CA ALA A 61 14.20 10.23 16.08
C ALA A 61 12.96 10.36 16.97
N SER A 62 12.71 11.55 17.51
CA SER A 62 11.50 11.87 18.28
C SER A 62 10.24 11.76 17.42
N ALA A 63 10.22 12.42 16.26
CA ALA A 63 9.10 12.34 15.32
C ALA A 63 8.82 10.91 14.87
N SER A 64 9.88 10.16 14.52
CA SER A 64 9.77 8.76 14.13
C SER A 64 9.19 7.88 15.25
N ALA A 65 9.58 8.09 16.51
CA ALA A 65 9.03 7.35 17.64
C ALA A 65 7.53 7.62 17.82
N ILE A 66 7.09 8.89 17.71
CA ILE A 66 5.68 9.28 17.79
C ILE A 66 4.86 8.58 16.69
N ILE A 67 5.36 8.60 15.46
CA ILE A 67 4.71 7.98 14.30
C ILE A 67 4.64 6.45 14.45
N HIS A 68 5.70 5.83 14.99
CA HIS A 68 5.71 4.38 15.24
C HIS A 68 4.71 4.00 16.32
N TYR A 69 4.63 4.76 17.42
CA TYR A 69 3.65 4.51 18.47
C TYR A 69 2.22 4.65 17.92
N GLY A 70 1.92 5.71 17.16
CA GLY A 70 0.62 5.87 16.51
C GLY A 70 0.27 4.72 15.56
N LYS A 71 1.25 4.21 14.81
CA LYS A 71 1.06 3.02 13.94
C LYS A 71 0.70 1.77 14.74
N VAL A 72 1.32 1.55 15.90
CA VAL A 72 1.07 0.39 16.77
C VAL A 72 -0.28 0.53 17.46
N ALA A 73 -0.56 1.67 18.10
CA ALA A 73 -1.87 1.94 18.73
C ALA A 73 -3.03 1.70 17.75
N ARG A 74 -2.90 2.15 16.49
CA ARG A 74 -3.87 1.86 15.43
C ARG A 74 -4.03 0.36 15.16
N LYS A 75 -2.93 -0.40 15.09
CA LYS A 75 -2.95 -1.87 14.89
C LYS A 75 -3.62 -2.62 16.06
N HIS A 76 -3.51 -2.12 17.28
CA HIS A 76 -4.24 -2.65 18.45
C HIS A 76 -5.71 -2.19 18.51
N GLY A 77 -6.19 -1.43 17.52
CA GLY A 77 -7.57 -0.93 17.48
C GLY A 77 -7.83 0.35 18.28
N GLN A 78 -6.82 0.90 18.96
CA GLN A 78 -6.94 2.11 19.79
C GLN A 78 -6.69 3.37 18.95
N ILE A 79 -7.68 3.72 18.10
CA ILE A 79 -7.51 4.76 17.08
C ILE A 79 -7.43 6.17 17.70
N ASN A 80 -8.25 6.47 18.70
CA ASN A 80 -8.23 7.79 19.36
C ASN A 80 -6.85 8.07 20.00
N SER A 81 -6.31 7.09 20.75
CA SER A 81 -4.96 7.18 21.32
C SER A 81 -3.87 7.33 20.25
N ALA A 82 -4.06 6.73 19.07
CA ALA A 82 -3.16 6.91 17.94
C ALA A 82 -3.20 8.35 17.40
N LEU A 83 -4.39 8.95 17.22
CA LEU A 83 -4.56 10.32 16.76
C LEU A 83 -3.99 11.34 17.77
N ASP A 84 -4.27 11.14 19.06
CA ASP A 84 -3.72 11.97 20.15
C ASP A 84 -2.20 11.90 20.19
N SER A 85 -1.63 10.73 19.90
CA SER A 85 -0.18 10.61 19.82
C SER A 85 0.39 11.33 18.61
N LEU A 86 -0.25 11.22 17.44
CA LEU A 86 0.20 11.87 16.21
C LEU A 86 0.11 13.40 16.28
N SER A 87 -0.83 13.95 17.05
CA SER A 87 -0.95 15.41 17.25
C SER A 87 0.25 15.99 18.02
N ARG A 88 0.88 15.20 18.90
CA ARG A 88 2.10 15.60 19.63
C ARG A 88 3.29 15.90 18.73
N ILE A 89 3.28 15.51 17.45
CA ILE A 89 4.34 15.89 16.51
C ILE A 89 4.46 17.40 16.35
N HIS A 90 3.36 18.15 16.56
CA HIS A 90 3.34 19.62 16.48
C HIS A 90 4.10 20.29 17.63
N SER A 91 4.46 19.56 18.68
CA SER A 91 5.35 20.04 19.74
C SER A 91 6.82 20.16 19.30
N ILE A 92 7.17 19.56 18.15
CA ILE A 92 8.52 19.60 17.59
C ILE A 92 8.64 20.84 16.69
N PRO A 93 9.59 21.77 16.95
CA PRO A 93 9.67 23.05 16.23
C PRO A 93 9.90 22.95 14.71
N SER A 94 10.66 21.96 14.25
CA SER A 94 10.98 21.78 12.83
C SER A 94 10.94 20.30 12.47
N VAL A 95 9.83 19.85 11.88
CA VAL A 95 9.64 18.44 11.50
C VAL A 95 10.11 18.21 10.06
N PRO A 96 11.02 17.25 9.80
CA PRO A 96 11.42 16.89 8.46
C PRO A 96 10.23 16.45 7.59
N ILE A 97 10.29 16.76 6.30
CA ILE A 97 9.18 16.49 5.38
C ILE A 97 8.77 15.01 5.30
N VAL A 98 9.75 14.11 5.42
CA VAL A 98 9.53 12.66 5.42
C VAL A 98 8.68 12.24 6.63
N ASP A 99 8.87 12.88 7.79
CA ASP A 99 8.09 12.59 8.99
C ASP A 99 6.70 13.21 8.90
N CYS A 100 6.57 14.41 8.32
CA CYS A 100 5.26 15.00 7.99
C CYS A 100 4.45 14.05 7.10
N PHE A 101 5.08 13.51 6.05
CA PHE A 101 4.45 12.51 5.18
C PHE A 101 3.99 11.29 5.98
N GLN A 102 4.86 10.68 6.78
CA GLN A 102 4.49 9.49 7.55
C GLN A 102 3.42 9.78 8.60
N LYS A 103 3.42 10.97 9.22
CA LYS A 103 2.37 11.41 10.14
C LYS A 103 1.00 11.49 9.45
N ILE A 104 0.91 12.24 8.35
CA ILE A 104 -0.34 12.38 7.58
C ILE A 104 -0.79 11.01 7.08
N ARG A 105 0.14 10.18 6.60
CA ARG A 105 -0.15 8.80 6.18
C ARG A 105 -0.73 7.94 7.30
N GLN A 106 -0.24 8.04 8.54
CA GLN A 106 -0.84 7.29 9.66
C GLN A 106 -2.18 7.88 10.06
N GLN A 107 -2.32 9.21 10.07
CA GLN A 107 -3.58 9.89 10.36
C GLN A 107 -4.68 9.46 9.37
N VAL A 108 -4.38 9.45 8.07
CA VAL A 108 -5.29 8.94 7.03
C VAL A 108 -5.65 7.47 7.25
N LYS A 109 -4.69 6.63 7.66
CA LYS A 109 -4.98 5.21 7.97
C LYS A 109 -5.85 5.03 9.22
N CYS A 110 -5.75 5.93 10.20
CA CYS A 110 -6.65 5.96 11.35
C CYS A 110 -8.09 6.23 10.89
N TYR A 111 -8.30 7.26 10.07
CA TYR A 111 -9.62 7.56 9.50
C TYR A 111 -10.16 6.45 8.60
N LEU A 112 -9.32 5.79 7.80
CA LEU A 112 -9.75 4.61 7.02
C LEU A 112 -10.24 3.45 7.91
N GLN A 113 -9.61 3.25 9.06
CA GLN A 113 -10.03 2.20 10.01
C GLN A 113 -11.29 2.60 10.78
N MET A 114 -11.44 3.89 11.13
CA MET A 114 -12.68 4.40 11.72
C MET A 114 -13.84 4.33 10.74
N ALA A 115 -13.62 4.70 9.47
CA ALA A 115 -14.60 4.62 8.40
C ALA A 115 -15.16 3.22 8.20
N ALA A 116 -14.34 2.18 8.38
CA ALA A 116 -14.80 0.80 8.29
C ALA A 116 -15.80 0.41 9.40
N VAL A 117 -15.80 1.12 10.55
CA VAL A 117 -16.65 0.83 11.72
C VAL A 117 -17.79 1.85 11.87
N MET A 118 -17.50 3.14 11.68
CA MET A 118 -18.40 4.27 11.97
C MET A 118 -19.04 4.87 10.71
N GLY A 119 -18.63 4.44 9.50
CA GLY A 119 -19.26 4.82 8.25
C GLY A 119 -18.68 6.09 7.60
N LYS A 120 -19.45 6.70 6.69
CA LYS A 120 -18.98 7.67 5.68
C LYS A 120 -18.50 9.02 6.25
N ASN A 121 -18.92 9.40 7.45
CA ASN A 121 -18.54 10.69 8.05
C ASN A 121 -17.03 10.77 8.31
N GLU A 122 -16.45 9.68 8.78
CA GLU A 122 -15.00 9.59 9.04
C GLU A 122 -14.19 9.55 7.72
N CYS A 123 -14.78 9.04 6.63
CA CYS A 123 -14.17 9.14 5.30
C CYS A 123 -14.00 10.59 4.87
N MET A 124 -15.00 11.44 5.14
CA MET A 124 -14.96 12.86 4.79
C MET A 124 -13.87 13.60 5.56
N GLN A 125 -13.73 13.33 6.86
CA GLN A 125 -12.63 13.89 7.67
C GLN A 125 -11.27 13.45 7.14
N GLY A 126 -11.12 12.16 6.81
CA GLY A 126 -9.89 11.65 6.20
C GLY A 126 -9.55 12.29 4.87
N LEU A 127 -10.57 12.60 4.04
CA LEU A 127 -10.42 13.30 2.78
C LEU A 127 -9.96 14.76 2.98
N GLU A 128 -10.57 15.48 3.93
CA GLU A 128 -10.22 16.85 4.27
C GLU A 128 -8.76 16.99 4.73
N VAL A 129 -8.25 16.01 5.50
CA VAL A 129 -6.84 15.98 5.90
C VAL A 129 -5.90 15.87 4.68
N ILE A 130 -6.29 15.12 3.65
CA ILE A 130 -5.50 15.01 2.42
C ILE A 130 -5.58 16.32 1.62
N GLU A 131 -6.76 16.93 1.51
CA GLU A 131 -6.98 18.14 0.71
C GLU A 131 -6.38 19.40 1.33
N SER A 132 -6.36 19.49 2.66
CA SER A 132 -5.69 20.57 3.41
C SER A 132 -4.16 20.46 3.39
N THR A 133 -3.62 19.31 2.96
CA THR A 133 -2.17 19.10 2.87
C THR A 133 -1.61 19.76 1.60
N ASN A 134 -0.59 20.62 1.76
CA ASN A 134 0.10 21.20 0.61
C ASN A 134 1.04 20.17 -0.05
N LEU A 135 0.54 19.53 -1.11
CA LEU A 135 1.24 18.44 -1.81
C LEU A 135 2.52 18.87 -2.55
N LYS A 136 2.73 20.18 -2.79
CA LYS A 136 3.86 20.70 -3.57
C LYS A 136 5.22 20.42 -2.94
N TYR A 137 5.27 20.23 -1.63
CA TYR A 137 6.52 19.98 -0.93
C TYR A 137 6.95 18.51 -1.00
N PHE A 138 6.04 17.58 -1.31
CA PHE A 138 6.33 16.14 -1.28
C PHE A 138 6.86 15.62 -2.62
N THR A 139 7.59 14.51 -2.57
CA THR A 139 8.05 13.82 -3.78
C THR A 139 6.87 13.23 -4.55
N HIS A 140 7.05 12.98 -5.86
CA HIS A 140 6.02 12.38 -6.70
C HIS A 140 5.51 11.02 -6.15
N GLU A 141 6.40 10.20 -5.58
CA GLU A 141 6.02 8.94 -4.92
C GLU A 141 5.08 9.15 -3.73
N MET A 142 5.41 10.10 -2.84
CA MET A 142 4.59 10.42 -1.66
C MET A 142 3.23 10.98 -2.07
N THR A 143 3.23 11.88 -3.05
CA THR A 143 2.01 12.47 -3.61
C THR A 143 1.13 11.42 -4.27
N ALA A 144 1.71 10.49 -5.04
CA ALA A 144 0.99 9.35 -5.61
C ALA A 144 0.30 8.49 -4.53
N GLU A 145 0.98 8.22 -3.40
CA GLU A 145 0.35 7.49 -2.30
C GLU A 145 -0.86 8.25 -1.70
N PHE A 146 -0.79 9.58 -1.59
CA PHE A 146 -1.94 10.38 -1.14
C PHE A 146 -3.10 10.34 -2.13
N TYR A 147 -2.85 10.44 -3.44
CA TYR A 147 -3.91 10.30 -4.44
C TYR A 147 -4.57 8.91 -4.41
N ALA A 148 -3.78 7.84 -4.21
CA ALA A 148 -4.34 6.50 -4.05
C ALA A 148 -5.23 6.38 -2.79
N LEU A 149 -4.82 6.97 -1.67
CA LEU A 149 -5.63 7.00 -0.44
C LEU A 149 -6.89 7.88 -0.60
N LYS A 150 -6.79 9.00 -1.33
CA LYS A 150 -7.94 9.83 -1.72
C LYS A 150 -8.94 9.03 -2.54
N GLY A 151 -8.48 8.25 -3.51
CA GLY A 151 -9.32 7.34 -4.30
C GLY A 151 -10.09 6.34 -3.43
N MET A 152 -9.45 5.79 -2.40
CA MET A 152 -10.13 4.89 -1.46
C MET A 152 -11.28 5.57 -0.70
N PHE A 153 -11.07 6.79 -0.18
CA PHE A 153 -12.14 7.50 0.53
C PHE A 153 -13.30 7.83 -0.40
N LEU A 154 -13.02 8.34 -1.61
CA LEU A 154 -14.04 8.64 -2.61
C LEU A 154 -14.86 7.41 -2.99
N ALA A 155 -14.19 6.26 -3.14
CA ALA A 155 -14.85 4.98 -3.40
C ALA A 155 -15.79 4.57 -2.26
N GLN A 156 -15.38 4.73 -1.00
CA GLN A 156 -16.21 4.42 0.18
C GLN A 156 -17.40 5.38 0.34
N ILE A 157 -17.24 6.65 -0.05
CA ILE A 157 -18.33 7.65 -0.03
C ILE A 157 -19.37 7.34 -1.12
N GLY A 158 -18.95 6.70 -2.21
CA GLY A 158 -19.79 6.33 -3.36
C GLY A 158 -19.55 7.19 -4.61
N LYS A 159 -18.52 8.05 -4.59
CA LYS A 159 -18.15 8.90 -5.73
C LYS A 159 -17.22 8.15 -6.70
N SER A 160 -17.80 7.21 -7.44
CA SER A 160 -17.08 6.28 -8.31
C SER A 160 -16.18 6.97 -9.35
N ASP A 161 -16.70 7.96 -10.08
CA ASP A 161 -15.96 8.62 -11.16
C ASP A 161 -14.78 9.45 -10.64
N GLU A 162 -14.96 10.15 -9.52
CA GLU A 162 -13.89 10.90 -8.86
C GLU A 162 -12.83 9.94 -8.31
N ALA A 163 -13.23 8.78 -7.77
CA ALA A 163 -12.31 7.77 -7.29
C ALA A 163 -11.41 7.24 -8.41
N ASN A 164 -12.00 6.89 -9.57
CA ASN A 164 -11.24 6.47 -10.75
C ASN A 164 -10.25 7.53 -11.23
N LYS A 165 -10.66 8.80 -11.28
CA LYS A 165 -9.75 9.91 -11.62
C LYS A 165 -8.58 10.04 -10.63
N ALA A 166 -8.86 9.91 -9.34
CA ALA A 166 -7.82 9.97 -8.31
C ALA A 166 -6.83 8.80 -8.40
N PHE A 167 -7.31 7.58 -8.63
CA PHE A 167 -6.43 6.41 -8.84
C PHE A 167 -5.60 6.53 -10.12
N SER A 168 -6.21 6.95 -11.23
CA SER A 168 -5.50 7.19 -12.49
C SER A 168 -4.39 8.24 -12.32
N ALA A 169 -4.68 9.36 -11.65
CA ALA A 169 -3.67 10.36 -11.33
C ALA A 169 -2.54 9.79 -10.45
N ALA A 170 -2.86 8.93 -9.47
CA ALA A 170 -1.85 8.31 -8.61
C ALA A 170 -0.85 7.46 -9.41
N VAL A 171 -1.33 6.59 -10.31
CA VAL A 171 -0.46 5.71 -11.09
C VAL A 171 0.29 6.45 -12.19
N GLN A 172 -0.25 7.53 -12.73
CA GLN A 172 0.46 8.40 -13.68
C GLN A 172 1.61 9.16 -13.02
N MET A 173 1.45 9.57 -11.75
CA MET A 173 2.50 10.25 -10.99
C MET A 173 3.65 9.32 -10.63
N HIS A 174 3.36 8.05 -10.31
CA HIS A 174 4.38 7.05 -10.00
C HIS A 174 3.90 5.63 -10.32
N ASP A 175 4.18 5.18 -11.54
CA ASP A 175 3.71 3.90 -12.09
C ASP A 175 4.29 2.67 -11.36
N VAL A 176 5.46 2.83 -10.74
CA VAL A 176 6.14 1.80 -9.96
C VAL A 176 5.45 1.58 -8.60
N LEU A 177 4.47 2.39 -8.19
CA LEU A 177 3.83 2.24 -6.88
C LEU A 177 2.84 1.05 -6.84
N VAL A 178 3.32 -0.13 -6.43
CA VAL A 178 2.50 -1.36 -6.26
C VAL A 178 1.20 -1.11 -5.51
N LYS A 179 1.27 -0.32 -4.44
CA LYS A 179 0.13 -0.07 -3.57
C LYS A 179 -0.98 0.70 -4.29
N ALA A 180 -0.66 1.64 -5.18
CA ALA A 180 -1.66 2.39 -5.94
C ALA A 180 -2.42 1.48 -6.90
N TRP A 181 -1.69 0.67 -7.69
CA TRP A 181 -2.27 -0.33 -8.57
C TRP A 181 -3.14 -1.34 -7.84
N ALA A 182 -2.66 -1.85 -6.71
CA ALA A 182 -3.40 -2.80 -5.89
C ALA A 182 -4.73 -2.22 -5.39
N LEU A 183 -4.71 -1.00 -4.85
CA LEU A 183 -5.91 -0.34 -4.34
C LEU A 183 -6.90 -0.01 -5.45
N TRP A 184 -6.41 0.38 -6.63
CA TRP A 184 -7.26 0.62 -7.77
C TRP A 184 -7.92 -0.67 -8.27
N GLY A 185 -7.15 -1.77 -8.33
CA GLY A 185 -7.67 -3.10 -8.64
C GLY A 185 -8.74 -3.57 -7.64
N ASP A 186 -8.48 -3.44 -6.34
CA ASP A 186 -9.45 -3.80 -5.28
C ASP A 186 -10.75 -3.00 -5.42
N TYR A 187 -10.66 -1.71 -5.78
CA TYR A 187 -11.83 -0.89 -6.05
C TYR A 187 -12.57 -1.33 -7.33
N LEU A 188 -11.87 -1.57 -8.43
CA LEU A 188 -12.47 -2.01 -9.69
C LEU A 188 -13.13 -3.39 -9.56
N GLU A 189 -12.53 -4.30 -8.80
CA GLU A 189 -13.14 -5.58 -8.42
C GLU A 189 -14.44 -5.35 -7.64
N SER A 190 -14.46 -4.41 -6.70
CA SER A 190 -15.69 -4.09 -5.96
C SER A 190 -16.78 -3.49 -6.86
N VAL A 191 -16.40 -2.75 -7.91
CA VAL A 191 -17.32 -2.23 -8.92
C VAL A 191 -17.86 -3.36 -9.79
N PHE A 192 -16.97 -4.25 -10.25
CA PHE A 192 -17.31 -5.44 -11.03
C PHE A 192 -18.39 -6.28 -10.32
N LEU A 193 -18.18 -6.61 -9.04
CA LEU A 193 -19.12 -7.45 -8.28
C LEU A 193 -20.47 -6.78 -7.97
N LYS A 194 -20.49 -5.46 -7.82
CA LYS A 194 -21.72 -4.71 -7.53
C LYS A 194 -22.61 -4.53 -8.77
N GLN A 195 -22.03 -4.61 -9.96
CA GLN A 195 -22.72 -4.34 -11.22
C GLN A 195 -23.32 -5.59 -11.90
N ASN A 196 -23.49 -6.71 -11.18
CA ASN A 196 -24.15 -7.94 -11.68
C ASN A 196 -25.59 -7.76 -12.23
N GLY A 197 -26.14 -6.54 -12.30
CA GLY A 197 -27.41 -6.20 -12.97
C GLY A 197 -27.35 -4.98 -13.91
N SER A 198 -26.15 -4.47 -14.22
CA SER A 198 -25.89 -3.36 -15.17
C SER A 198 -25.57 -3.90 -16.58
N PRO A 199 -25.59 -3.09 -17.66
CA PRO A 199 -25.28 -3.58 -19.00
C PRO A 199 -23.91 -4.29 -19.03
N PRO A 200 -23.82 -5.48 -19.67
CA PRO A 200 -22.64 -6.36 -19.59
C PRO A 200 -21.33 -5.67 -19.98
N SER A 201 -21.39 -4.75 -20.95
CA SER A 201 -20.22 -4.01 -21.46
C SER A 201 -19.48 -3.17 -20.41
N SER A 202 -20.16 -2.58 -19.42
CA SER A 202 -19.48 -1.78 -18.38
C SER A 202 -18.85 -2.66 -17.30
N VAL A 203 -19.46 -3.82 -17.05
CA VAL A 203 -18.98 -4.82 -16.10
C VAL A 203 -17.70 -5.46 -16.64
N GLU A 204 -17.70 -5.86 -17.90
CA GLU A 204 -16.54 -6.44 -18.60
C GLU A 204 -15.34 -5.48 -18.58
N GLN A 205 -15.56 -4.20 -18.90
CA GLN A 205 -14.49 -3.21 -18.90
C GLN A 205 -13.89 -2.97 -17.51
N ALA A 206 -14.70 -3.06 -16.45
CA ALA A 206 -14.23 -3.00 -15.06
C ALA A 206 -13.37 -4.22 -14.71
N GLY A 207 -13.77 -5.42 -15.15
CA GLY A 207 -13.02 -6.67 -14.97
C GLY A 207 -11.65 -6.65 -15.66
N VAL A 208 -11.61 -6.26 -16.94
CA VAL A 208 -10.36 -6.07 -17.70
C VAL A 208 -9.43 -5.07 -17.02
N SER A 209 -10.00 -3.95 -16.56
CA SER A 209 -9.22 -2.90 -15.87
C SER A 209 -8.71 -3.39 -14.51
N ALA A 210 -9.48 -4.18 -13.77
CA ALA A 210 -9.06 -4.78 -12.50
C ALA A 210 -7.90 -5.75 -12.69
N ILE A 211 -8.00 -6.66 -13.68
CA ILE A 211 -6.92 -7.59 -14.07
C ILE A 211 -5.65 -6.81 -14.42
N THR A 212 -5.79 -5.78 -15.26
CA THR A 212 -4.67 -4.92 -15.66
C THR A 212 -3.99 -4.32 -14.43
N CYS A 213 -4.76 -3.75 -13.49
CA CYS A 213 -4.23 -3.18 -12.26
C CYS A 213 -3.48 -4.22 -11.40
N TYR A 214 -4.03 -5.43 -11.24
CA TYR A 214 -3.37 -6.47 -10.47
C TYR A 214 -2.08 -6.97 -11.13
N LEU A 215 -2.07 -7.15 -12.45
CA LEU A 215 -0.85 -7.54 -13.18
C LEU A 215 0.22 -6.46 -13.09
N HIS A 216 -0.14 -5.17 -13.18
CA HIS A 216 0.79 -4.07 -12.93
C HIS A 216 1.35 -4.07 -11.50
N ALA A 217 0.53 -4.37 -10.49
CA ALA A 217 0.99 -4.54 -9.11
C ALA A 217 1.99 -5.70 -8.96
N CYS A 218 1.85 -6.77 -9.76
CA CYS A 218 2.73 -7.93 -9.80
C CYS A 218 4.07 -7.69 -10.53
N ARG A 219 4.27 -6.58 -11.25
CA ARG A 219 5.55 -6.34 -11.97
C ARG A 219 6.77 -6.25 -11.05
N HIS A 220 6.56 -5.96 -9.77
CA HIS A 220 7.61 -5.87 -8.76
C HIS A 220 8.10 -7.21 -8.27
N GLN A 221 9.42 -7.38 -8.09
CA GLN A 221 10.06 -8.62 -7.64
C GLN A 221 9.83 -8.96 -6.15
N ASN A 222 8.57 -8.98 -5.71
CA ASN A 222 8.17 -9.39 -4.37
C ASN A 222 7.13 -10.51 -4.45
N GLU A 223 7.63 -11.74 -4.59
CA GLU A 223 6.83 -12.94 -4.80
C GLU A 223 5.70 -13.08 -3.76
N HIS A 224 6.02 -12.93 -2.47
CA HIS A 224 5.04 -13.08 -1.39
C HIS A 224 3.87 -12.09 -1.46
N LYS A 225 4.14 -10.83 -1.82
CA LYS A 225 3.09 -9.80 -1.92
C LYS A 225 2.26 -9.96 -3.18
N SER A 226 2.85 -10.44 -4.27
CA SER A 226 2.16 -10.66 -5.55
C SER A 226 1.19 -11.82 -5.53
N ARG A 227 1.43 -12.86 -4.70
CA ARG A 227 0.59 -14.07 -4.65
C ARG A 227 -0.91 -13.77 -4.56
N LYS A 228 -1.31 -12.87 -3.66
CA LYS A 228 -2.73 -12.53 -3.47
C LYS A 228 -3.35 -11.82 -4.68
N TYR A 229 -2.57 -11.05 -5.43
CA TYR A 229 -3.04 -10.33 -6.61
C TYR A 229 -3.20 -11.30 -7.79
N LEU A 230 -2.24 -12.23 -7.96
CA LEU A 230 -2.38 -13.31 -8.94
C LEU A 230 -3.56 -14.25 -8.63
N ALA A 231 -3.81 -14.54 -7.34
CA ALA A 231 -5.01 -15.26 -6.93
C ALA A 231 -6.29 -14.58 -7.43
N LYS A 232 -6.36 -13.26 -7.26
CA LYS A 232 -7.50 -12.43 -7.72
C LYS A 232 -7.63 -12.44 -9.24
N VAL A 233 -6.53 -12.36 -9.98
CA VAL A 233 -6.55 -12.47 -11.46
C VAL A 233 -7.11 -13.83 -11.89
N ILE A 234 -6.61 -14.93 -11.33
CA ILE A 234 -7.09 -16.29 -11.66
C ILE A 234 -8.55 -16.46 -11.27
N TRP A 235 -8.96 -15.88 -10.14
CA TRP A 235 -10.36 -15.90 -9.72
C TRP A 235 -11.26 -15.09 -10.66
N LEU A 236 -10.84 -13.90 -11.11
CA LEU A 236 -11.59 -13.10 -12.10
C LEU A 236 -11.76 -13.86 -13.43
N LEU A 237 -10.76 -14.66 -13.85
CA LEU A 237 -10.88 -15.53 -15.03
C LEU A 237 -11.98 -16.60 -14.91
N SER A 238 -12.45 -16.93 -13.70
CA SER A 238 -13.60 -17.84 -13.56
C SER A 238 -14.94 -17.20 -13.96
N TYR A 239 -14.98 -15.88 -14.13
CA TYR A 239 -16.13 -15.11 -14.61
C TYR A 239 -15.99 -14.73 -16.09
N ASP A 240 -15.04 -15.31 -16.81
CA ASP A 240 -14.81 -14.99 -18.22
C ASP A 240 -16.03 -15.38 -19.07
N ASP A 241 -16.22 -14.62 -20.13
CA ASP A 241 -17.34 -14.76 -21.05
C ASP A 241 -17.00 -15.71 -22.21
N GLU A 242 -17.99 -16.04 -23.05
CA GLU A 242 -17.76 -16.90 -24.23
C GLU A 242 -16.73 -16.28 -25.21
N GLN A 243 -16.53 -14.95 -25.18
CA GLN A 243 -15.50 -14.28 -26.00
C GLN A 243 -14.11 -14.23 -25.36
N CYS A 244 -13.95 -14.73 -24.13
CA CYS A 244 -12.68 -14.79 -23.40
C CYS A 244 -12.01 -13.41 -23.22
N THR A 245 -12.80 -12.35 -23.01
CA THR A 245 -12.30 -10.97 -22.95
C THR A 245 -11.32 -10.75 -21.79
N LEU A 246 -11.51 -11.45 -20.66
CA LEU A 246 -10.63 -11.37 -19.50
C LEU A 246 -9.32 -12.12 -19.75
N ALA A 247 -9.38 -13.30 -20.39
CA ALA A 247 -8.17 -14.03 -20.78
C ALA A 247 -7.29 -13.20 -21.73
N ASP A 248 -7.88 -12.40 -22.62
CA ASP A 248 -7.15 -11.53 -23.57
C ASP A 248 -6.37 -10.44 -22.84
N ALA A 249 -7.01 -9.86 -21.82
CA ALA A 249 -6.34 -8.89 -20.95
C ALA A 249 -5.16 -9.55 -20.22
N VAL A 250 -5.32 -10.76 -19.71
CA VAL A 250 -4.22 -11.47 -19.05
C VAL A 250 -3.07 -11.73 -20.01
N ASP A 251 -3.34 -12.29 -21.20
CA ASP A 251 -2.29 -12.57 -22.20
C ASP A 251 -1.50 -11.30 -22.54
N LYS A 252 -2.20 -10.21 -22.83
CA LYS A 252 -1.60 -8.92 -23.19
C LYS A 252 -0.73 -8.30 -22.09
N TYR A 253 -1.18 -8.31 -20.84
CA TYR A 253 -0.50 -7.61 -19.74
C TYR A 253 0.43 -8.50 -18.90
N SER A 254 0.40 -9.81 -19.11
CA SER A 254 1.23 -10.79 -18.39
C SER A 254 2.73 -10.66 -18.66
N VAL A 255 3.14 -10.20 -19.85
CA VAL A 255 4.54 -10.12 -20.31
C VAL A 255 5.41 -9.30 -19.35
N GLY A 256 4.82 -8.34 -18.64
CA GLY A 256 5.53 -7.53 -17.65
C GLY A 256 5.76 -8.19 -16.30
N VAL A 257 5.14 -9.34 -16.02
CA VAL A 257 5.18 -10.02 -14.71
C VAL A 257 6.31 -11.06 -14.69
N PRO A 258 7.25 -11.01 -13.74
CA PRO A 258 8.31 -12.01 -13.62
C PRO A 258 7.77 -13.44 -13.47
N SER A 259 8.34 -14.39 -14.23
CA SER A 259 7.93 -15.81 -14.25
C SER A 259 7.87 -16.46 -12.86
N ILE A 260 8.79 -16.08 -11.97
CA ILE A 260 8.87 -16.60 -10.59
C ILE A 260 7.56 -16.40 -9.80
N GLN A 261 6.78 -15.37 -10.12
CA GLN A 261 5.56 -15.08 -9.37
C GLN A 261 4.41 -16.02 -9.69
N TRP A 262 4.41 -16.57 -10.91
CA TRP A 262 3.41 -17.53 -11.36
C TRP A 262 3.63 -18.92 -10.79
N LEU A 263 4.83 -19.21 -10.26
CA LEU A 263 5.23 -20.54 -9.80
C LEU A 263 4.29 -21.12 -8.74
N ALA A 264 3.83 -20.28 -7.79
CA ALA A 264 2.91 -20.72 -6.74
C ALA A 264 1.50 -21.10 -7.25
N TRP A 265 1.15 -20.65 -8.46
CA TRP A 265 -0.19 -20.79 -9.05
C TRP A 265 -0.24 -21.76 -10.23
N VAL A 266 0.86 -22.45 -10.54
CA VAL A 266 0.94 -23.42 -11.65
C VAL A 266 -0.21 -24.44 -11.62
N PRO A 267 -0.56 -25.08 -10.49
CA PRO A 267 -1.66 -26.03 -10.45
C PRO A 267 -3.00 -25.42 -10.89
N GLN A 268 -3.31 -24.20 -10.42
CA GLN A 268 -4.55 -23.51 -10.75
C GLN A 268 -4.58 -23.10 -12.23
N ILE A 269 -3.45 -22.63 -12.77
CA ILE A 269 -3.33 -22.27 -14.18
C ILE A 269 -3.55 -23.51 -15.07
N LEU A 270 -3.01 -24.67 -14.67
CA LEU A 270 -3.25 -25.95 -15.36
C LEU A 270 -4.73 -26.36 -15.30
N THR A 271 -5.42 -26.15 -14.18
CA THR A 271 -6.87 -26.38 -14.10
C THR A 271 -7.65 -25.45 -15.05
N CYS A 272 -7.27 -24.17 -15.12
CA CYS A 272 -7.90 -23.22 -16.04
C CYS A 272 -7.74 -23.64 -17.52
N LEU A 273 -6.67 -24.35 -17.89
CA LEU A 273 -6.52 -24.91 -19.24
C LEU A 273 -7.57 -25.96 -19.56
N VAL A 274 -7.91 -26.82 -18.59
CA VAL A 274 -8.87 -27.93 -18.80
C VAL A 274 -10.31 -27.40 -18.92
N CYS A 275 -10.61 -26.25 -18.30
CA CYS A 275 -11.96 -25.67 -18.28
C CYS A 275 -12.32 -24.80 -19.51
N GLY A 276 -11.63 -24.95 -20.66
CA GLY A 276 -12.03 -24.30 -21.91
C GLY A 276 -11.30 -22.99 -22.26
N HIS A 277 -10.45 -22.46 -21.39
CA HIS A 277 -9.69 -21.21 -21.61
C HIS A 277 -8.29 -21.45 -22.21
N GLY A 278 -8.12 -22.61 -22.86
CA GLY A 278 -6.83 -23.29 -23.04
C GLY A 278 -5.80 -22.53 -23.87
N ALA A 279 -6.17 -21.96 -25.02
CA ALA A 279 -5.18 -21.46 -25.99
C ALA A 279 -4.39 -20.24 -25.49
N LYS A 280 -5.06 -19.28 -24.82
CA LYS A 280 -4.42 -18.02 -24.37
C LYS A 280 -3.66 -18.22 -23.06
N ILE A 281 -4.15 -19.07 -22.17
CA ILE A 281 -3.42 -19.46 -20.96
C ILE A 281 -2.22 -20.38 -21.27
N LEU A 282 -2.27 -21.15 -22.37
CA LEU A 282 -1.12 -21.91 -22.87
C LEU A 282 0.03 -21.00 -23.29
N ASN A 283 -0.26 -19.85 -23.93
CA ASN A 283 0.77 -18.87 -24.27
C ASN A 283 1.48 -18.35 -23.02
N LEU A 284 0.73 -18.03 -21.96
CA LEU A 284 1.28 -17.64 -20.66
C LEU A 284 2.24 -18.70 -20.12
N LEU A 285 1.79 -19.95 -20.03
CA LEU A 285 2.61 -21.06 -19.52
C LEU A 285 3.86 -21.31 -20.37
N SER A 286 3.74 -21.17 -21.69
CA SER A 286 4.86 -21.34 -22.62
C SER A 286 5.96 -20.28 -22.41
N HIS A 287 5.56 -19.06 -22.05
CA HIS A 287 6.48 -17.95 -21.80
C HIS A 287 7.17 -18.06 -20.44
N PHE A 288 6.43 -18.46 -19.39
CA PHE A 288 6.96 -18.40 -18.02
C PHE A 288 7.77 -19.63 -17.61
N ILE A 289 7.54 -20.80 -18.20
CA ILE A 289 8.22 -22.02 -17.75
C ILE A 289 8.70 -22.91 -18.90
N PRO A 290 9.77 -22.51 -19.60
CA PRO A 290 10.41 -23.31 -20.66
C PRO A 290 10.81 -24.72 -20.19
N ARG A 291 11.11 -24.89 -18.90
CA ARG A 291 11.49 -26.19 -18.31
C ARG A 291 10.30 -27.10 -17.97
N LEU A 292 9.09 -26.57 -17.77
CA LEU A 292 7.89 -27.39 -17.53
C LEU A 292 7.18 -27.76 -18.82
N GLN A 293 7.52 -27.15 -19.97
CA GLN A 293 6.99 -27.56 -21.28
C GLN A 293 7.07 -29.08 -21.47
N GLY A 294 8.22 -29.69 -21.14
CA GLY A 294 8.40 -31.15 -21.24
C GLY A 294 7.58 -32.00 -20.25
N CYS A 295 7.22 -31.47 -19.08
CA CYS A 295 6.40 -32.19 -18.09
C CYS A 295 4.90 -31.96 -18.32
N ILE A 296 4.51 -30.75 -18.72
CA ILE A 296 3.11 -30.38 -18.99
C ILE A 296 2.63 -31.05 -20.28
N LEU A 297 3.44 -31.08 -21.36
CA LEU A 297 3.11 -31.84 -22.57
C LEU A 297 2.93 -33.33 -22.28
N LYS A 298 3.75 -33.92 -21.40
CA LYS A 298 3.62 -35.34 -21.02
C LYS A 298 2.35 -35.65 -20.23
N LEU A 299 1.87 -34.71 -19.41
CA LEU A 299 0.61 -34.84 -18.68
C LEU A 299 -0.61 -34.67 -19.60
N TYR A 300 -0.50 -33.81 -20.62
CA TYR A 300 -1.60 -33.55 -21.56
C TYR A 300 -1.73 -34.62 -22.65
N THR A 301 -0.64 -35.28 -23.07
CA THR A 301 -0.72 -36.42 -24.02
C THR A 301 -1.12 -37.74 -23.36
N SER A 302 -1.21 -37.78 -22.03
CA SER A 302 -1.63 -38.98 -21.26
C SER A 302 -3.10 -38.95 -20.80
N LEU A 303 -3.85 -37.90 -21.15
CA LEU A 303 -5.30 -37.76 -20.97
C LEU A 303 -5.98 -37.83 -22.34
#